data_AF-A0A551ZRL7-F1
#
_entry.id   AF-A0A551ZRL7-F1
#
_cell.length_a   1.000
_cell.length_b   1.000
_cell.length_c   1.000
_cell.angle_alpha   90.00
_cell.angle_beta   90.00
_cell.angle_gamma   90.00
#
_symmetry.space_group_name_H-M   'P 1'
#
loop_
_entity.id
_entity.type
_entity.pdbx_description
1 polymer ?
#
loop_
_entity_poly.entity_id
_entity_poly.type
_entity_poly.pdbx_seq_one_letter_code
_entity_poly.pdbx_strand_id
1 'polypeptide(L)'
;MNHNEKELSVIQKTYDLILWLNPILSRLPRNYRFTLGERIANNLYQLLEGLIEAKYSQEKEEILRSLNPKLSVLYYQIRLMVDLNIMSDKRYENLSRYLVEIGNELGGWLKSQTKIPPVNLTGTKNGR
;
A
#
# COMPACT_ATOMS: atom_id res chain seq x y z
N MET A 1 8.80 -14.83 9.51
CA MET A 1 7.73 -14.62 8.52
C MET A 1 8.29 -14.86 7.14
N ASN A 2 7.75 -15.85 6.44
CA ASN A 2 8.12 -16.21 5.07
C ASN A 2 7.67 -15.14 4.08
N HIS A 3 8.28 -15.11 2.89
CA HIS A 3 7.97 -14.11 1.87
C HIS A 3 6.47 -14.08 1.48
N ASN A 4 5.90 -15.27 1.20
CA ASN A 4 4.49 -15.43 0.86
C ASN A 4 3.52 -14.95 1.96
N GLU A 5 3.91 -15.08 3.24
CA GLU A 5 3.08 -14.62 4.35
C GLU A 5 2.96 -13.09 4.35
N LYS A 6 4.03 -12.37 3.99
CA LYS A 6 4.00 -10.90 3.88
C LYS A 6 3.18 -10.41 2.70
N GLU A 7 3.26 -11.09 1.55
CA GLU A 7 2.43 -10.76 0.38
C GLU A 7 0.94 -10.87 0.72
N LEU A 8 0.54 -11.98 1.37
CA LEU A 8 -0.85 -12.19 1.79
C LEU A 8 -1.28 -11.21 2.89
N SER A 9 -0.39 -10.88 3.83
CA SER A 9 -0.66 -9.96 4.92
C SER A 9 -0.99 -8.55 4.42
N VAL A 10 -0.17 -7.98 3.53
CA VAL A 10 -0.40 -6.59 3.05
C VAL A 10 -1.68 -6.46 2.24
N ILE A 11 -2.03 -7.50 1.46
CA ILE A 11 -3.29 -7.58 0.73
C ILE A 11 -4.45 -7.60 1.72
N GLN A 12 -4.41 -8.48 2.73
CA GLN A 12 -5.47 -8.60 3.73
C GLN A 12 -5.64 -7.29 4.53
N LYS A 13 -4.55 -6.67 4.97
CA LYS A 13 -4.60 -5.39 5.70
C LYS A 13 -5.21 -4.27 4.85
N THR A 14 -4.91 -4.24 3.55
CA THR A 14 -5.49 -3.27 2.63
C THR A 14 -7.00 -3.51 2.45
N TYR A 15 -7.42 -4.77 2.36
CA TYR A 15 -8.84 -5.14 2.34
C TYR A 15 -9.57 -4.74 3.63
N ASP A 16 -8.98 -5.03 4.79
CA ASP A 16 -9.56 -4.67 6.10
C ASP A 16 -9.67 -3.14 6.26
N LEU A 17 -8.66 -2.40 5.79
CA LEU A 17 -8.69 -0.94 5.72
C LEU A 17 -9.87 -0.44 4.87
N ILE A 18 -10.10 -1.03 3.70
CA ILE A 18 -11.24 -0.69 2.83
C ILE A 18 -12.56 -0.93 3.55
N LEU A 19 -12.74 -2.10 4.17
CA LEU A 19 -13.94 -2.43 4.93
C LEU A 19 -14.19 -1.42 6.05
N TRP A 20 -13.14 -1.03 6.77
CA TRP A 20 -13.25 -0.09 7.88
C TRP A 20 -13.56 1.33 7.42
N LEU A 21 -13.00 1.78 6.30
CA LEU A 21 -13.15 3.16 5.82
C LEU A 21 -14.48 3.39 5.09
N ASN A 22 -15.04 2.36 4.45
CA ASN A 22 -16.25 2.49 3.62
C ASN A 22 -17.48 3.10 4.37
N PRO A 23 -17.78 2.72 5.63
CA PRO A 23 -18.83 3.37 6.43
C PRO A 23 -18.58 4.85 6.73
N ILE A 24 -17.31 5.28 6.76
CA ILE A 24 -16.94 6.68 6.98
C ILE A 24 -17.13 7.47 5.69
N LEU A 25 -16.62 6.94 4.56
CA LEU A 25 -16.75 7.59 3.25
C LEU A 25 -18.21 7.71 2.81
N SER A 26 -19.04 6.72 3.13
CA SER A 26 -20.49 6.74 2.81
C SER A 26 -21.30 7.74 3.65
N ARG A 27 -20.74 8.28 4.74
CA ARG A 27 -21.37 9.29 5.62
C ARG A 27 -20.83 10.70 5.40
N LEU A 28 -19.97 10.90 4.40
CA LEU A 28 -19.44 12.21 4.07
C LEU A 28 -20.57 13.20 3.69
N PRO A 29 -20.43 14.48 4.09
CA PRO A 29 -21.24 15.56 3.55
C PRO A 29 -21.23 15.57 2.02
N ARG A 30 -22.36 15.92 1.40
CA ARG A 30 -22.56 15.82 -0.07
C ARG A 30 -21.48 16.55 -0.88
N ASN A 31 -20.98 17.67 -0.39
CA ASN A 31 -19.91 18.47 -1.00
C ASN A 31 -18.54 17.76 -1.03
N TYR A 32 -18.29 16.81 -0.13
CA TYR A 32 -17.04 16.04 -0.08
C TYR A 32 -17.18 14.62 -0.64
N ARG A 33 -18.40 14.06 -0.69
CA ARG A 33 -18.65 12.67 -1.10
C ARG A 33 -18.14 12.37 -2.52
N PHE A 34 -18.50 13.20 -3.50
CA PHE A 34 -18.13 13.03 -4.91
C PHE A 34 -16.78 13.68 -5.28
N THR A 35 -16.06 14.20 -4.30
CA THR A 35 -14.75 14.83 -4.53
C THR A 35 -13.69 14.05 -3.77
N LEU A 36 -13.64 14.20 -2.45
CA LEU A 36 -12.66 13.54 -1.59
C LEU A 36 -13.02 12.07 -1.35
N GLY A 37 -14.28 11.78 -1.08
CA GLY A 37 -14.74 10.43 -0.76
C GLY A 37 -14.49 9.42 -1.88
N GLU A 38 -14.96 9.77 -3.08
CA GLU A 38 -14.76 8.95 -4.27
C GLU A 38 -13.27 8.79 -4.64
N ARG A 39 -12.47 9.87 -4.54
CA ARG A 39 -11.01 9.79 -4.77
C ARG A 39 -10.30 8.86 -3.80
N ILE A 40 -10.67 8.89 -2.51
CA ILE A 40 -10.10 7.99 -1.50
C ILE A 40 -10.49 6.55 -1.81
N ALA A 41 -11.78 6.29 -2.08
CA ALA A 41 -12.26 4.95 -2.40
C ALA A 41 -11.53 4.36 -3.62
N ASN A 42 -11.43 5.13 -4.70
CA ASN A 42 -10.74 4.71 -5.93
C ASN A 42 -9.26 4.43 -5.68
N ASN A 43 -8.57 5.27 -4.89
CA ASN A 43 -7.16 5.03 -4.55
C ASN A 43 -6.97 3.78 -3.69
N LEU A 44 -7.89 3.48 -2.77
CA LEU A 44 -7.85 2.24 -1.99
C LEU A 44 -8.05 1.01 -2.86
N TYR A 45 -9.02 1.04 -3.78
CA TYR A 45 -9.25 -0.07 -4.71
C TYR A 45 -8.05 -0.29 -5.63
N GLN A 46 -7.48 0.78 -6.20
CA GLN A 46 -6.28 0.68 -7.02
C GLN A 46 -5.07 0.13 -6.25
N LEU A 47 -4.95 0.45 -4.96
CA LEU A 47 -3.90 -0.13 -4.12
C LEU A 47 -4.12 -1.64 -3.93
N LEU A 48 -5.35 -2.06 -3.62
CA LEU A 48 -5.69 -3.47 -3.46
C LEU A 48 -5.48 -4.26 -4.76
N GLU A 49 -5.99 -3.75 -5.88
CA GLU A 49 -5.85 -4.34 -7.21
C GLU A 49 -4.38 -4.50 -7.58
N GLY A 50 -3.57 -3.45 -7.41
CA GLY A 50 -2.14 -3.53 -7.72
C GLY A 50 -1.36 -4.47 -6.81
N LEU A 51 -1.72 -4.60 -5.53
CA LEU A 51 -1.11 -5.60 -4.64
C LEU A 51 -1.43 -7.03 -5.08
N ILE A 52 -2.67 -7.26 -5.51
CA ILE A 52 -3.09 -8.56 -6.06
C ILE A 52 -2.37 -8.83 -7.39
N GLU A 53 -2.27 -7.83 -8.26
CA GLU A 53 -1.53 -7.92 -9.53
C GLU A 53 -0.06 -8.29 -9.28
N ALA A 54 0.61 -7.58 -8.37
CA ALA A 54 1.99 -7.87 -7.98
C ALA A 54 2.17 -9.30 -7.45
N LYS A 55 1.18 -9.87 -6.76
CA LYS A 55 1.25 -11.24 -6.25
C LYS A 55 1.41 -12.27 -7.38
N TYR A 56 0.73 -12.06 -8.50
CA TYR A 56 0.69 -12.99 -9.63
C TYR A 56 1.61 -12.61 -10.79
N SER A 57 2.22 -11.42 -10.75
CA SER A 57 3.13 -10.94 -11.78
C SER A 57 4.56 -11.50 -11.65
N GLN A 58 5.25 -11.60 -12.78
CA GLN A 58 6.71 -11.80 -12.83
C GLN A 58 7.47 -10.50 -12.57
N GLU A 59 6.85 -9.35 -12.87
CA GLU A 59 7.44 -8.00 -12.75
C GLU A 59 6.98 -7.32 -11.45
N LYS A 60 7.04 -8.06 -10.34
CA LYS A 60 6.55 -7.61 -9.03
C LYS A 60 7.16 -6.29 -8.58
N GLU A 61 8.46 -6.11 -8.84
CA GLU A 61 9.21 -4.93 -8.40
C GLU A 61 8.61 -3.64 -8.96
N GLU A 62 8.34 -3.59 -10.27
CA GLU A 62 7.81 -2.41 -10.95
C GLU A 62 6.43 -2.05 -10.41
N ILE A 63 5.55 -3.05 -10.31
CA ILE A 63 4.20 -2.85 -9.78
C ILE A 63 4.27 -2.33 -8.35
N LEU A 64 5.00 -2.99 -7.44
CA LEU A 64 5.12 -2.58 -6.04
C LEU A 64 5.73 -1.18 -5.89
N ARG A 65 6.72 -0.84 -6.72
CA ARG A 65 7.33 0.50 -6.75
C ARG A 65 6.31 1.56 -7.15
N SER A 66 5.44 1.26 -8.11
CA SER A 66 4.36 2.16 -8.55
C SER A 66 3.28 2.41 -7.47
N LEU A 67 3.11 1.49 -6.52
CA LEU A 67 2.10 1.60 -5.46
C LEU A 67 2.54 2.48 -4.28
N ASN A 68 3.84 2.63 -4.03
CA ASN A 68 4.37 3.51 -2.97
C ASN A 68 3.79 4.94 -3.01
N PRO A 69 3.86 5.68 -4.13
CA PRO A 69 3.30 7.03 -4.19
C PRO A 69 1.78 7.05 -3.97
N LYS A 70 1.04 6.01 -4.41
CA LYS A 70 -0.41 5.92 -4.17
C LYS A 70 -0.73 5.81 -2.68
N LEU A 71 0.04 5.04 -1.93
CA LEU A 71 -0.11 4.95 -0.47
C LEU A 71 0.18 6.29 0.21
N SER A 72 1.21 7.03 -0.25
CA SER A 72 1.47 8.38 0.26
C SER A 72 0.31 9.33 -0.01
N VAL A 73 -0.29 9.28 -1.20
CA VAL A 73 -1.50 10.07 -1.52
C VAL A 73 -2.65 9.72 -0.57
N LEU A 74 -2.92 8.44 -0.32
CA LEU A 74 -3.94 8.00 0.64
C LEU A 74 -3.71 8.55 2.04
N TYR A 75 -2.45 8.55 2.52
CA TYR A 75 -2.10 9.12 3.82
C TYR A 75 -2.47 10.60 3.93
N TYR A 76 -2.13 11.41 2.92
CA TYR A 76 -2.46 12.84 2.93
C TYR A 76 -3.96 13.10 2.71
N GLN A 77 -4.66 12.28 1.92
CA GLN A 77 -6.12 12.41 1.79
C GLN A 77 -6.84 12.11 3.11
N ILE A 78 -6.32 11.16 3.88
CA ILE A 78 -6.85 10.85 5.21
C ILE A 78 -6.56 11.96 6.21
N ARG A 79 -5.35 12.55 6.17
CA ARG A 79 -5.03 13.74 6.96
C ARG A 79 -5.95 14.91 6.61
N LEU A 80 -6.25 15.10 5.33
CA LEU A 80 -7.18 16.14 4.88
C LEU A 80 -8.60 15.96 5.45
N MET A 81 -9.07 14.71 5.66
CA MET A 81 -10.36 14.50 6.34
C MET A 81 -10.36 15.01 7.78
N VAL A 82 -9.22 14.97 8.47
CA VAL A 82 -9.10 15.54 9.82
C VAL A 82 -9.08 17.05 9.77
N ASP A 83 -8.24 17.62 8.90
CA ASP A 83 -8.12 19.07 8.74
C ASP A 83 -9.45 19.73 8.33
N LEU A 84 -10.32 18.98 7.62
CA LEU A 84 -11.68 19.40 7.24
C LEU A 84 -12.76 19.10 8.32
N ASN A 85 -12.37 18.64 9.51
CA ASN A 85 -13.26 18.25 10.60
C ASN A 85 -14.27 17.14 10.25
N ILE A 86 -13.94 16.29 9.26
CA ILE A 86 -14.75 15.15 8.84
C ILE A 86 -14.49 13.94 9.75
N MET A 87 -13.25 13.79 10.20
CA MET A 87 -12.80 12.68 11.03
C MET A 87 -12.19 13.18 12.34
N SER A 88 -12.54 12.55 13.45
CA SER A 88 -11.94 12.82 14.77
C SER A 88 -10.48 12.35 14.85
N ASP A 89 -9.64 13.03 15.63
CA ASP A 89 -8.23 12.68 15.87
C ASP A 89 -8.02 11.22 16.27
N LYS A 90 -8.87 10.69 17.17
CA LYS A 90 -8.78 9.28 17.61
C LYS A 90 -8.94 8.27 16.45
N ARG A 91 -9.83 8.57 15.49
CA ARG A 91 -10.02 7.74 14.30
C ARG A 91 -8.82 7.87 13.35
N TYR A 92 -8.29 9.08 13.20
CA TYR A 92 -7.10 9.32 12.39
C TYR A 92 -5.86 8.63 12.96
N GLU A 93 -5.67 8.64 14.27
CA GLU A 93 -4.57 7.94 14.93
C GLU A 93 -4.61 6.43 14.66
N ASN A 94 -5.78 5.81 14.79
CA ASN A 94 -5.97 4.40 14.44
C ASN A 94 -5.68 4.15 12.95
N LEU A 95 -6.22 4.99 12.07
CA LEU A 95 -6.13 4.83 10.63
C LEU A 95 -4.70 5.04 10.09
N SER A 96 -3.99 6.04 10.64
CA SER A 96 -2.61 6.34 10.28
C SER A 96 -1.67 5.20 10.68
N ARG A 97 -1.90 4.54 11.83
CA ARG A 97 -1.18 3.30 12.17
C ARG A 97 -1.36 2.21 11.13
N TYR A 98 -2.60 1.95 10.72
CA TYR A 98 -2.89 0.96 9.67
C TYR A 98 -2.15 1.26 8.35
N LEU A 99 -2.17 2.52 7.91
CA LEU A 99 -1.45 2.93 6.70
C LEU A 99 0.07 2.76 6.82
N VAL A 100 0.65 3.09 7.98
CA VAL A 100 2.09 2.91 8.23
C VAL A 100 2.46 1.43 8.20
N GLU A 101 1.64 0.56 8.79
CA GLU A 101 1.86 -0.89 8.72
C GLU A 101 1.80 -1.42 7.30
N ILE A 102 0.78 -1.03 6.52
CA ILE A 102 0.68 -1.38 5.09
C ILE A 102 1.92 -0.91 4.33
N GLY A 103 2.39 0.32 4.59
CA GLY A 103 3.59 0.87 3.95
C GLY A 103 4.87 0.12 4.30
N ASN A 104 5.01 -0.31 5.55
CA ASN A 104 6.13 -1.12 6.00
C ASN A 104 6.14 -2.50 5.33
N GLU A 105 4.96 -3.14 5.19
CA GLU A 105 4.85 -4.44 4.52
C GLU A 105 5.06 -4.34 3.01
N LEU A 106 4.48 -3.33 2.36
CA LEU A 106 4.71 -3.01 0.95
C LEU A 106 6.20 -2.76 0.68
N GLY A 107 6.86 -1.91 1.48
CA GLY A 107 8.28 -1.63 1.34
C GLY A 107 9.16 -2.85 1.63
N GLY A 108 8.76 -3.69 2.58
CA GLY A 108 9.41 -4.97 2.86
C GLY A 108 9.31 -5.96 1.70
N TRP A 109 8.15 -6.01 1.03
CA TRP A 109 7.93 -6.81 -0.16
C TRP A 109 8.78 -6.29 -1.33
N LEU A 110 8.77 -4.98 -1.60
CA LEU A 110 9.58 -4.39 -2.66
C LEU A 110 11.08 -4.71 -2.47
N LYS A 111 11.60 -4.54 -1.26
CA LYS A 111 13.01 -4.86 -0.94
C LYS A 111 13.36 -6.33 -1.15
N SER A 112 12.40 -7.24 -1.05
CA SER A 112 12.67 -8.66 -1.32
C SER A 112 12.76 -8.98 -2.81
N GLN A 113 12.23 -8.12 -3.69
CA GLN A 113 12.36 -8.26 -5.14
C GLN A 113 13.70 -7.71 -5.66
N THR A 114 14.22 -6.64 -5.04
CA THR A 114 15.44 -5.96 -5.48
C THR A 114 16.75 -6.64 -5.07
N LYS A 115 16.73 -7.86 -4.50
CA LYS A 115 17.98 -8.53 -4.08
C LYS A 115 18.79 -8.94 -5.30
N ILE A 116 19.81 -8.15 -5.64
CA ILE A 116 20.84 -8.51 -6.60
C ILE A 116 21.50 -9.81 -6.09
N PRO A 117 21.53 -10.91 -6.88
CA PRO A 117 22.29 -12.10 -6.50
C PRO A 117 23.76 -11.71 -6.30
N PRO A 118 24.47 -12.28 -5.30
CA PRO A 118 25.87 -11.95 -5.09
C PRO A 118 26.65 -12.16 -6.39
N VAL A 119 27.44 -11.16 -6.79
CA VAL A 119 28.36 -11.30 -7.92
C VAL A 119 29.33 -12.43 -7.56
N ASN A 120 29.19 -13.59 -8.21
CA ASN A 120 30.17 -14.66 -8.12
C ASN A 120 31.42 -14.24 -8.91
N LEU A 121 32.40 -13.65 -8.23
CA LEU A 121 33.70 -13.29 -8.81
C LEU A 121 34.63 -14.50 -9.01
N THR A 122 34.18 -15.73 -8.77
CA THR A 122 34.97 -16.95 -9.03
C THR A 122 34.78 -17.44 -10.48
N GLY A 123 35.09 -16.57 -11.43
CA GLY A 123 35.39 -16.95 -12.81
C GLY A 123 36.85 -17.36 -12.90
N THR A 124 37.10 -18.66 -12.78
CA THR A 124 38.38 -19.33 -13.05
C THR A 124 39.03 -18.83 -14.35
N LYS A 125 40.13 -18.09 -14.23
CA LYS A 125 41.15 -18.09 -15.30
C LYS A 125 41.96 -19.39 -15.17
N ASN A 126 41.44 -20.45 -15.75
CA ASN A 126 42.24 -21.62 -16.10
C ASN A 126 42.30 -21.75 -17.62
N GLY A 127 43.52 -21.70 -18.15
CA GLY A 127 43.91 -22.40 -19.37
C GLY A 127 43.78 -21.63 -20.69
N ARG A 128 44.81 -20.86 -21.04
CA ARG A 128 45.85 -21.25 -22.01
C ARG A 128 46.98 -20.24 -21.98
#